data_AF-A0A4P5Z7B4-F1
#
_entry.id   AF-A0A4P5Z7B4-F1
#
_cell.length_a   1.000
_cell.length_b   1.000
_cell.length_c   1.000
_cell.angle_alpha   90.00
_cell.angle_beta   90.00
_cell.angle_gamma   90.00
#
_symmetry.space_group_name_H-M   'P 1'
#
loop_
_entity.id
_entity.type
_entity.pdbx_description
1 polymer ?
#
loop_
_entity_poly.entity_id
_entity_poly.type
_entity_poly.pdbx_seq_one_letter_code
_entity_poly.pdbx_strand_id
1 'polypeptide(L)' 'MNATLSFKEEALLAISRLPNKASARQVRERVDILAALRESETASAQGKVVSHDEVVRRFRVWNRK' A
#
# COMPACT_ATOMS: atom_id res chain seq x y z
N MET A 1 11.32 22.88 0.70
CA MET A 1 11.02 21.89 -0.35
C MET A 1 11.40 20.53 0.20
N ASN A 2 10.44 19.70 0.62
CA ASN A 2 10.73 18.32 0.97
C ASN A 2 10.91 17.57 -0.35
N ALA A 3 12.10 17.03 -0.61
CA ALA A 3 12.30 16.14 -1.74
C ALA A 3 11.38 14.94 -1.58
N THR A 4 10.51 14.69 -2.56
CA THR A 4 9.70 13.47 -2.61
C THR A 4 10.66 12.29 -2.77
N LEU A 5 10.69 11.40 -1.77
CA LEU A 5 11.50 10.19 -1.84
C LEU A 5 11.07 9.34 -3.04
N SER A 6 12.03 8.71 -3.70
CA SER A 6 11.75 7.67 -4.69
C SER A 6 11.11 6.45 -4.01
N PHE A 7 10.38 5.64 -4.79
CA PHE A 7 9.79 4.40 -4.26
C PHE A 7 10.83 3.48 -3.60
N LYS A 8 12.04 3.41 -4.18
CA LYS A 8 13.14 2.63 -3.61
C LYS A 8 13.54 3.14 -2.23
N GLU A 9 13.66 4.44 -2.05
CA GLU A 9 14.03 5.05 -0.77
C GLU A 9 12.93 4.84 0.28
N GLU A 10 11.67 4.96 -0.11
CA GLU A 10 10.53 4.68 0.77
C GLU A 10 10.46 3.20 1.15
N ALA A 11 10.71 2.29 0.21
CA ALA A 11 10.75 0.86 0.48
C ALA A 11 11.87 0.52 1.48
N LEU A 12 13.07 1.07 1.29
CA LEU A 12 14.17 0.87 2.21
C LEU A 12 13.88 1.44 3.60
N LEU A 13 13.27 2.63 3.70
CA LEU A 13 12.85 3.21 4.96
C LEU A 13 11.73 2.41 5.64
N ALA A 14 10.82 1.84 4.85
CA ALA A 14 9.74 0.99 5.36
C ALA A 14 10.25 -0.36 5.88
N ILE A 15 11.27 -0.92 5.21
CA ILE A 15 11.95 -2.15 5.63
C ILE A 15 12.81 -1.90 6.88
N SER A 16 13.53 -0.77 6.96
CA SER A 16 14.39 -0.47 8.12
C SER A 16 13.63 -0.31 9.44
N ARG A 17 12.32 -0.05 9.36
CA ARG A 17 11.40 0.00 10.52
C ARG A 17 10.85 -1.36 10.94
N LEU A 18 11.15 -2.45 10.20
CA LEU A 18 10.77 -3.79 10.61
C LEU A 18 11.69 -4.29 11.75
N PRO A 19 11.19 -5.17 12.63
CA PRO A 19 12.05 -5.81 13.62
C PRO A 19 13.22 -6.55 12.96
N ASN A 20 14.39 -6.60 13.60
CA ASN A 20 15.55 -7.34 13.09
C ASN A 20 15.28 -8.83 12.84
N LYS A 21 14.29 -9.40 13.54
CA LYS A 21 13.82 -10.79 13.37
C LYS A 21 12.70 -10.95 12.35
N ALA A 22 12.40 -9.92 11.55
CA ALA A 22 11.36 -9.99 10.55
C ALA A 22 11.71 -11.07 9.51
N SER A 23 10.71 -11.92 9.23
CA SER A 23 10.83 -12.93 8.20
C SER A 23 10.85 -12.29 6.80
N ALA A 24 11.38 -13.01 5.81
CA ALA A 24 11.32 -12.61 4.41
C ALA A 24 9.88 -12.34 3.94
N ARG A 25 8.90 -13.08 4.48
CA ARG A 25 7.47 -12.85 4.20
C ARG A 25 7.01 -11.46 4.65
N GLN A 26 7.38 -11.04 5.87
CA GLN A 26 7.00 -9.74 6.41
C GLN A 26 7.69 -8.58 5.67
N VAL A 27 8.94 -8.80 5.24
CA VAL A 27 9.65 -7.83 4.39
C VAL A 27 8.92 -7.65 3.06
N ARG A 28 8.55 -8.76 2.39
CA ARG A 28 7.78 -8.71 1.15
C ARG A 28 6.43 -8.04 1.33
N GLU A 29 5.65 -8.46 2.34
CA GLU A 29 4.33 -7.87 2.63
C GLU A 29 4.43 -6.35 2.85
N ARG A 30 5.50 -5.87 3.51
CA ARG A 30 5.72 -4.43 3.70
C ARG A 30 5.92 -3.69 2.37
N VAL A 31 6.68 -4.27 1.44
CA VAL A 31 6.92 -3.69 0.11
C VAL A 31 5.65 -3.72 -0.72
N ASP A 32 4.91 -4.84 -0.70
CA ASP A 32 3.65 -5.00 -1.44
C ASP A 32 2.59 -3.97 -0.99
N ILE A 33 2.47 -3.76 0.32
CA ILE A 33 1.56 -2.74 0.88
C ILE A 33 1.96 -1.34 0.39
N LEU A 34 3.25 -1.01 0.41
CA LEU A 34 3.72 0.30 -0.04
C LEU A 34 3.46 0.51 -1.53
N ALA A 35 3.68 -0.51 -2.37
CA ALA A 35 3.37 -0.46 -3.79
C ALA A 35 1.87 -0.22 -4.02
N ALA A 36 1.00 -0.97 -3.34
CA ALA A 36 -0.45 -0.83 -3.44
C ALA A 36 -0.94 0.57 -3.04
N LEU A 37 -0.32 1.19 -2.03
CA LEU A 37 -0.62 2.57 -1.63
C LEU A 37 -0.24 3.57 -2.73
N ARG A 38 0.96 3.46 -3.30
CA ARG A 38 1.42 4.34 -4.39
C ARG A 38 0.55 4.23 -5.64
N GLU A 39 0.15 3.00 -5.99
CA GLU A 39 -0.78 2.76 -7.08
C GLU A 39 -2.15 3.38 -6.79
N SER A 40 -2.64 3.26 -5.55
CA SER A 40 -3.91 3.83 -5.12
C SER A 40 -3.90 5.36 -5.14
N GLU A 41 -2.81 6.00 -4.67
CA GLU A 41 -2.61 7.45 -4.76
C GLU A 41 -2.63 7.92 -6.21
N THR A 42 -1.92 7.21 -7.09
CA THR A 42 -1.87 7.53 -8.53
C THR A 42 -3.25 7.36 -9.18
N ALA A 43 -3.95 6.27 -8.89
CA ALA A 43 -5.30 6.04 -9.38
C ALA A 43 -6.26 7.13 -8.90
N SER A 44 -6.16 7.52 -7.62
CA SER A 44 -6.97 8.59 -7.04
C SER A 44 -6.71 9.94 -7.71
N ALA A 45 -5.45 10.29 -7.96
CA ALA A 45 -5.08 11.52 -8.67
C ALA A 45 -5.61 11.54 -10.11
N GLN A 46 -5.76 10.38 -10.74
CA GLN A 46 -6.34 10.23 -12.08
C GLN A 46 -7.88 10.13 -12.07
N GLY A 47 -8.53 10.27 -10.92
CA GLY A 47 -9.99 10.10 -10.78
C GLY A 47 -10.48 8.66 -10.95
N LYS A 48 -9.57 7.66 -10.95
CA LYS A 48 -9.88 6.23 -10.99
C LYS A 48 -10.27 5.74 -9.60
N VAL A 49 -11.36 6.28 -9.07
CA VAL A 49 -11.91 5.95 -7.76
C VAL A 49 -13.29 5.32 -7.91
N VAL A 50 -13.76 4.67 -6.85
CA VAL A 50 -15.12 4.13 -6.78
C VAL A 50 -15.91 4.85 -5.69
N SER A 51 -17.25 4.82 -5.78
CA SER A 51 -18.10 5.40 -4.74
C SER A 51 -18.00 4.64 -3.42
N HIS A 52 -18.37 5.30 -2.33
CA HIS A 52 -18.43 4.68 -1.01
C HIS A 52 -19.31 3.42 -1.00
N ASP A 53 -20.48 3.47 -1.63
CA ASP A 53 -21.40 2.33 -1.73
C ASP A 53 -20.77 1.12 -2.42
N GLU A 54 -19.97 1.37 -3.47
CA GLU A 54 -19.24 0.33 -4.18
C GLU A 54 -18.14 -0.29 -3.31
N VAL A 55 -17.44 0.51 -2.49
CA VAL A 55 -16.48 0.00 -1.49
C VAL A 55 -17.19 -0.92 -0.49
N VAL A 56 -18.31 -0.47 0.08
CA VAL A 56 -19.10 -1.26 1.05
C VAL A 56 -19.56 -2.58 0.43
N ARG A 57 -20.04 -2.54 -0.82
CA ARG A 57 -20.45 -3.74 -1.56
C ARG A 57 -19.31 -4.73 -1.74
N ARG A 58 -18.12 -4.26 -2.16
CA ARG A 58 -16.92 -5.09 -2.32
C ARG A 58 -16.47 -5.71 -1.00
N PHE A 59 -16.48 -4.93 0.08
CA PHE A 59 -16.06 -5.39 1.40
C PHE A 59 -16.94 -6.53 1.94
N ARG A 60 -18.26 -6.43 1.74
CA ARG A 60 -19.21 -7.50 2.12
C ARG A 60 -18.96 -8.82 1.39
N VAL A 61 -18.47 -8.78 0.14
CA VAL A 61 -18.12 -10.00 -0.61
C VAL A 61 -16.87 -10.65 -0.05
N TRP A 62 -15.90 -9.83 0.39
CA TRP A 62 -14.66 -10.35 0.98
C TRP A 62 -14.91 -11.06 2.31
N ASN A 63 -15.77 -10.51 3.18
CA ASN A 63 -16.13 -11.12 4.48
C ASN A 63 -16.96 -12.42 4.37
N ARG A 64 -17.33 -12.86 3.16
CA ARG A 64 -18.06 -14.12 2.92
C ARG A 64 -17.16 -15.26 2.43
N LYS A 65 -15.86 -15.02 2.24
CA LYS A 65 -14.84 -16.04 1.96
C LYS A 65 -14.03 -16.31 3.21
#